data_AF-A0A0Q8WNI4-F1
#
_entry.id   AF-A0A0Q8WNI4-F1
#
_cell.length_a   1.000
_cell.length_b   1.000
_cell.length_c   1.000
_cell.angle_alpha   90.00
_cell.angle_beta   90.00
_cell.angle_gamma   90.00
#
_symmetry.space_group_name_H-M   'P 1'
#
loop_
_entity.id
_entity.type
_entity.pdbx_description
1 polymer ?
#
loop_
_entity_poly.entity_id
_entity_poly.type
_entity_poly.pdbx_seq_one_letter_code
_entity_poly.pdbx_strand_id
1 'polypeptide(L)'
;MRQMTAHVVGMAEMAAGIREGARQRKIAGRDAAAKGIAFIDALTDVQVRERADHDPARLTTDVRAVGPRAARGRRMTPSFIRRRDMGVAQVVQGVEESWALGFLLDVILTRDTWMHRSDVAEATGTTMTLTPEHDGAIVADVVAEWAGRHGRPYRLNLTGPAGGEWGAGSGGEEIEMDAVQFCRVLSGRGSGSGLLSTEVPF
;
A
#
# COMPACT_ATOMS: atom_id res chain seq x y z
N MET A 1 6.56 5.96 13.49
CA MET A 1 7.42 4.79 13.18
C MET A 1 6.95 3.50 13.83
N ARG A 2 7.03 3.35 15.17
CA ARG A 2 6.66 2.10 15.84
C ARG A 2 5.24 1.61 15.52
N GLN A 3 4.24 2.51 15.58
CA GLN A 3 2.84 2.18 15.27
C GLN A 3 2.67 1.70 13.82
N MET A 4 3.37 2.31 12.87
CA MET A 4 3.35 1.88 11.47
C MET A 4 3.96 0.49 11.28
N THR A 5 5.08 0.18 11.94
CA THR A 5 5.63 -1.18 11.93
C THR A 5 4.66 -2.18 12.60
N ALA A 6 4.00 -1.79 13.69
CA ALA A 6 2.96 -2.60 14.32
C ALA A 6 1.77 -2.87 13.38
N HIS A 7 1.33 -1.86 12.64
CA HIS A 7 0.33 -1.99 11.58
C HIS A 7 0.77 -3.00 10.51
N VAL A 8 1.97 -2.86 9.95
CA VAL A 8 2.53 -3.79 8.95
C VAL A 8 2.59 -5.23 9.47
N VAL A 9 3.01 -5.44 10.73
CA VAL A 9 2.99 -6.77 11.36
C VAL A 9 1.57 -7.31 11.46
N GLY A 10 0.61 -6.51 11.94
CA GLY A 10 -0.79 -6.90 12.07
C GLY A 10 -1.45 -7.24 10.74
N MET A 11 -1.17 -6.45 9.69
CA MET A 11 -1.60 -6.70 8.31
C MET A 11 -1.00 -8.00 7.77
N ALA A 12 0.29 -8.24 8.01
CA ALA A 12 0.95 -9.46 7.58
C ALA A 12 0.38 -10.70 8.29
N GLU A 13 0.05 -10.61 9.58
CA GLU A 13 -0.62 -11.69 10.32
C GLU A 13 -2.03 -11.97 9.81
N MET A 14 -2.80 -10.91 9.50
CA MET A 14 -4.10 -11.04 8.86
C MET A 14 -4.00 -11.79 7.52
N ALA A 15 -2.98 -11.46 6.71
CA ALA A 15 -2.73 -12.11 5.42
C ALA A 15 -2.16 -13.54 5.55
N ALA A 16 -1.49 -13.85 6.65
CA ALA A 16 -0.86 -15.15 6.89
C ALA A 16 -1.85 -16.24 7.34
N GLY A 17 -3.02 -15.87 7.89
CA GLY A 17 -3.93 -16.85 8.48
C GLY A 17 -5.40 -16.48 8.43
N ILE A 18 -6.24 -17.40 7.97
CA ILE A 18 -7.70 -17.21 7.83
C ILE A 18 -8.36 -16.90 9.18
N ARG A 19 -8.00 -17.65 10.24
CA ARG A 19 -8.58 -17.47 11.58
C ARG A 19 -8.23 -16.12 12.18
N GLU A 20 -6.97 -15.74 12.07
CA GLU A 20 -6.49 -14.45 12.58
C GLU A 20 -7.10 -13.29 11.81
N GLY A 21 -7.14 -13.37 10.48
CA GLY A 21 -7.81 -12.33 9.70
C GLY A 21 -9.31 -12.23 9.98
N ALA A 22 -10.01 -13.35 10.23
CA ALA A 22 -11.41 -13.32 10.65
C ALA A 22 -11.59 -12.67 12.03
N ARG A 23 -10.65 -12.91 12.96
CA ARG A 23 -10.65 -12.30 14.29
C ARG A 23 -10.47 -10.79 14.21
N GLN A 24 -9.45 -10.31 13.49
CA GLN A 24 -9.21 -8.87 13.33
C GLN A 24 -10.41 -8.17 12.68
N ARG A 25 -10.96 -8.71 11.59
CA ARG A 25 -12.16 -8.13 10.93
C ARG A 25 -13.37 -8.08 11.85
N LYS A 26 -13.59 -9.11 12.67
CA LYS A 26 -14.71 -9.14 13.64
C LYS A 26 -14.57 -8.05 14.70
N ILE A 27 -13.36 -7.84 15.22
CA ILE A 27 -13.10 -6.79 16.22
C ILE A 27 -13.25 -5.42 15.56
N ALA A 28 -12.57 -5.20 14.43
CA ALA A 28 -12.64 -3.95 13.67
C ALA A 28 -14.08 -3.57 13.28
N GLY A 29 -14.89 -4.53 12.84
CA GLY A 29 -16.30 -4.27 12.49
C GLY A 29 -17.15 -3.86 13.69
N ARG A 30 -16.90 -4.43 14.87
CA ARG A 30 -17.56 -4.00 16.12
C ARG A 30 -17.10 -2.61 16.54
N ASP A 31 -15.81 -2.35 16.49
CA ASP A 31 -15.21 -1.06 16.87
C ASP A 31 -15.66 0.06 15.92
N ALA A 32 -15.72 -0.21 14.62
CA ALA A 32 -16.22 0.72 13.61
C ALA A 32 -17.69 1.10 13.88
N ALA A 33 -18.55 0.11 14.12
CA ALA A 33 -19.97 0.35 14.43
C ALA A 33 -20.15 1.11 15.75
N ALA A 34 -19.37 0.79 16.78
CA ALA A 34 -19.46 1.44 18.09
C ALA A 34 -18.93 2.89 18.08
N LYS A 35 -17.88 3.17 17.29
CA LYS A 35 -17.22 4.48 17.23
C LYS A 35 -17.74 5.36 16.09
N GLY A 36 -18.49 4.82 15.13
CA GLY A 36 -18.94 5.55 13.94
C GLY A 36 -17.80 5.94 13.00
N ILE A 37 -16.74 5.13 12.92
CA ILE A 37 -15.55 5.39 12.08
C ILE A 37 -15.46 4.41 10.91
N ALA A 38 -14.60 4.71 9.94
CA ALA A 38 -14.36 3.81 8.82
C ALA A 38 -13.82 2.45 9.30
N PHE A 39 -14.22 1.38 8.61
CA PHE A 39 -13.78 0.02 8.94
C PHE A 39 -12.25 -0.13 8.92
N ILE A 40 -11.59 0.51 7.95
CA ILE A 40 -10.13 0.47 7.81
C ILE A 40 -9.44 1.16 8.99
N ASP A 41 -9.95 2.31 9.44
CA ASP A 41 -9.40 2.99 10.63
C ASP A 41 -9.50 2.11 11.87
N ALA A 42 -10.65 1.44 12.06
CA ALA A 42 -10.83 0.49 13.15
C ALA A 42 -9.91 -0.73 13.04
N LEU A 43 -9.67 -1.23 11.82
CA LEU A 43 -8.77 -2.35 11.58
C LEU A 43 -7.31 -1.98 11.89
N THR A 44 -6.86 -0.82 11.44
CA THR A 44 -5.54 -0.28 11.75
C THR A 44 -5.38 -0.07 13.26
N ASP A 45 -6.40 0.47 13.94
CA ASP A 45 -6.40 0.61 15.40
C ASP A 45 -6.20 -0.74 16.10
N VAL A 46 -6.93 -1.80 15.71
CA VAL A 46 -6.74 -3.15 16.26
C VAL A 46 -5.30 -3.62 16.12
N GLN A 47 -4.71 -3.46 14.94
CA GLN A 47 -3.36 -3.94 14.65
C GLN A 47 -2.29 -3.20 15.46
N VAL A 48 -2.44 -1.89 15.61
CA VAL A 48 -1.55 -1.05 16.41
C VAL A 48 -1.73 -1.33 17.90
N ARG A 49 -2.97 -1.35 18.39
CA ARG A 49 -3.31 -1.50 19.81
C ARG A 49 -2.90 -2.84 20.38
N GLU A 50 -3.04 -3.93 19.62
CA GLU A 50 -2.63 -5.27 20.08
C GLU A 50 -1.11 -5.45 20.12
N ARG A 51 -0.34 -4.50 19.60
CA ARG A 51 1.13 -4.46 19.65
C ARG A 51 1.62 -3.27 20.48
N ALA A 52 0.77 -2.74 21.37
CA ALA A 52 1.05 -1.54 22.15
C ALA A 52 2.31 -1.68 23.02
N ASP A 53 2.64 -2.88 23.45
CA ASP A 53 3.78 -3.25 24.30
C ASP A 53 4.98 -3.81 23.51
N HIS A 54 4.86 -4.01 22.19
CA HIS A 54 5.98 -4.49 21.38
C HIS A 54 7.00 -3.35 21.14
N ASP A 55 8.23 -3.57 21.60
CA ASP A 55 9.36 -2.70 21.29
C ASP A 55 9.85 -2.88 19.83
N PRO A 56 10.73 -2.00 19.31
CA PRO A 56 11.23 -2.10 17.93
C PRO A 56 11.96 -3.41 17.60
N ALA A 57 12.70 -3.99 18.55
CA ALA A 57 13.42 -5.24 18.33
C ALA A 57 12.44 -6.41 18.19
N ARG A 58 11.40 -6.42 19.01
CA ARG A 58 10.31 -7.38 18.93
C ARG A 58 9.55 -7.25 17.62
N LEU A 59 9.14 -6.03 17.23
CA LEU A 59 8.45 -5.80 15.95
C LEU A 59 9.27 -6.25 14.74
N THR A 60 10.59 -6.04 14.78
CA THR A 60 11.50 -6.53 13.73
C THR A 60 11.50 -8.06 13.66
N THR A 61 11.47 -8.72 14.83
CA THR A 61 11.38 -10.19 14.92
C THR A 61 10.05 -10.69 14.38
N ASP A 62 8.95 -10.04 14.75
CA ASP A 62 7.61 -10.40 14.33
C ASP A 62 7.47 -10.29 12.80
N VAL A 63 7.93 -9.18 12.19
CA VAL A 63 7.85 -8.97 10.74
C VAL A 63 8.63 -10.04 9.97
N ARG A 64 9.83 -10.40 10.45
CA ARG A 64 10.65 -11.47 9.85
C ARG A 64 9.97 -12.83 9.96
N ALA A 65 9.32 -13.10 11.09
CA ALA A 65 8.65 -14.36 11.33
C ALA A 65 7.39 -14.52 10.46
N VAL A 66 6.58 -13.46 10.32
CA VAL A 66 5.28 -13.52 9.63
C VAL A 66 5.38 -13.31 8.12
N GLY A 67 6.33 -12.50 7.65
CA GLY A 67 6.45 -12.08 6.25
C GLY A 67 6.34 -13.22 5.23
N PRO A 68 7.16 -14.31 5.33
CA PRO A 68 7.08 -15.43 4.39
C PRO A 68 5.71 -16.13 4.39
N ARG A 69 5.05 -16.20 5.54
CA ARG A 69 3.71 -16.80 5.67
C ARG A 69 2.65 -15.90 5.05
N ALA A 70 2.74 -14.59 5.26
CA ALA A 70 1.85 -13.60 4.65
C ALA A 70 1.95 -13.63 3.12
N ALA A 71 3.17 -13.61 2.58
CA ALA A 71 3.42 -13.71 1.14
C ALA A 71 2.87 -15.02 0.56
N ARG A 72 3.10 -16.15 1.23
CA ARG A 72 2.52 -17.44 0.83
C ARG A 72 1.00 -17.44 0.90
N GLY A 73 0.40 -16.89 1.95
CA GLY A 73 -1.06 -16.80 2.12
C GLY A 73 -1.72 -16.04 0.99
N ARG A 74 -1.16 -14.88 0.63
CA ARG A 74 -1.55 -14.09 -0.54
C ARG A 74 -1.45 -14.94 -1.81
N ARG A 75 -0.26 -15.48 -2.13
CA ARG A 75 -0.03 -16.30 -3.33
C ARG A 75 -0.98 -17.49 -3.45
N MET A 76 -1.34 -18.13 -2.34
CA MET A 76 -2.18 -19.33 -2.33
C MET A 76 -3.69 -19.02 -2.35
N THR A 77 -4.10 -17.76 -2.35
CA THR A 77 -5.52 -17.40 -2.38
C THR A 77 -6.15 -17.82 -3.72
N PRO A 78 -7.20 -18.67 -3.72
CA PRO A 78 -7.85 -19.14 -4.94
C PRO A 78 -8.45 -18.03 -5.80
N SER A 79 -8.45 -18.19 -7.12
CA SER A 79 -8.93 -17.18 -8.08
C SER A 79 -10.40 -16.78 -7.87
N PHE A 80 -11.28 -17.73 -7.52
CA PHE A 80 -12.69 -17.42 -7.25
C PHE A 80 -12.88 -16.60 -5.96
N ILE A 81 -11.95 -16.69 -5.01
CA ILE A 81 -11.94 -15.84 -3.81
C ILE A 81 -11.44 -14.45 -4.19
N ARG A 82 -10.38 -14.36 -5.01
CA ARG A 82 -9.81 -13.09 -5.50
C ARG A 82 -10.80 -12.25 -6.29
N ARG A 83 -11.74 -12.87 -7.00
CA ARG A 83 -12.79 -12.19 -7.77
C ARG A 83 -13.94 -11.64 -6.92
N ARG A 84 -13.99 -11.94 -5.62
CA ARG A 84 -15.05 -11.43 -4.75
C ARG A 84 -14.83 -9.95 -4.46
N ASP A 85 -15.91 -9.21 -4.43
CA ASP A 85 -15.94 -7.87 -3.89
C ASP A 85 -15.55 -7.88 -2.41
N MET A 86 -14.82 -6.86 -1.96
CA MET A 86 -14.42 -6.73 -0.56
C MET A 86 -15.61 -6.47 0.38
N GLY A 87 -16.75 -6.02 -0.14
CA GLY A 87 -17.96 -5.67 0.61
C GLY A 87 -17.85 -4.37 1.39
N VAL A 88 -16.75 -3.63 1.21
CA VAL A 88 -16.49 -2.33 1.84
C VAL A 88 -15.90 -1.38 0.79
N ALA A 89 -16.65 -0.35 0.42
CA ALA A 89 -16.16 0.68 -0.49
C ALA A 89 -14.97 1.42 0.13
N GLN A 90 -13.98 1.75 -0.69
CA GLN A 90 -12.81 2.54 -0.31
C GLN A 90 -12.95 3.94 -0.91
N VAL A 91 -12.56 4.97 -0.17
CA VAL A 91 -12.59 6.34 -0.71
C VAL A 91 -11.21 6.69 -1.23
N VAL A 92 -11.09 7.00 -2.50
CA VAL A 92 -9.85 7.46 -3.15
C VAL A 92 -10.14 8.80 -3.79
N GLN A 93 -9.39 9.85 -3.43
CA GLN A 93 -9.64 11.20 -3.92
C GLN A 93 -11.11 11.66 -3.80
N GLY A 94 -11.80 11.24 -2.73
CA GLY A 94 -13.22 11.56 -2.49
C GLY A 94 -14.23 10.72 -3.30
N VAL A 95 -13.78 9.74 -4.08
CA VAL A 95 -14.63 8.83 -4.85
C VAL A 95 -14.71 7.47 -4.16
N GLU A 96 -15.93 6.94 -4.01
CA GLU A 96 -16.13 5.57 -3.53
C GLU A 96 -15.79 4.55 -4.62
N GLU A 97 -14.88 3.64 -4.31
CA GLU A 97 -14.42 2.56 -5.17
C GLU A 97 -14.73 1.19 -4.54
N SER A 98 -15.36 0.32 -5.32
CA SER A 98 -15.51 -1.10 -4.98
C SER A 98 -14.33 -1.89 -5.52
N TRP A 99 -13.63 -2.60 -4.65
CA TRP A 99 -12.46 -3.38 -5.01
C TRP A 99 -12.70 -4.88 -4.92
N ALA A 100 -12.15 -5.60 -5.90
CA ALA A 100 -12.00 -7.03 -5.80
C ALA A 100 -10.92 -7.37 -4.75
N LEU A 101 -11.11 -8.46 -4.01
CA LEU A 101 -10.15 -8.93 -3.02
C LEU A 101 -8.76 -9.20 -3.64
N GLY A 102 -8.71 -9.60 -4.90
CA GLY A 102 -7.46 -9.75 -5.65
C GLY A 102 -6.68 -8.45 -5.77
N PHE A 103 -7.35 -7.33 -6.01
CA PHE A 103 -6.70 -6.02 -6.09
C PHE A 103 -6.05 -5.63 -4.75
N LEU A 104 -6.78 -5.81 -3.63
CA LEU A 104 -6.20 -5.65 -2.30
C LEU A 104 -4.98 -6.55 -2.11
N LEU A 105 -5.13 -7.85 -2.35
CA LEU A 105 -4.11 -8.83 -2.04
C LEU A 105 -2.89 -8.78 -2.95
N ASP A 106 -3.01 -8.35 -4.20
CA ASP A 106 -1.90 -8.40 -5.16
C ASP A 106 -1.25 -7.03 -5.34
N VAL A 107 -2.06 -5.96 -5.31
CA VAL A 107 -1.61 -4.59 -5.59
C VAL A 107 -1.40 -3.84 -4.27
N ILE A 108 -2.49 -3.53 -3.55
CA ILE A 108 -2.48 -2.67 -2.36
C ILE A 108 -1.50 -3.19 -1.29
N LEU A 109 -1.66 -4.44 -0.84
CA LEU A 109 -0.75 -4.98 0.19
C LEU A 109 0.73 -5.03 -0.22
N THR A 110 1.03 -5.06 -1.52
CA THR A 110 2.41 -4.94 -2.02
C THR A 110 2.88 -3.50 -1.91
N ARG A 111 2.09 -2.57 -2.46
CA ARG A 111 2.40 -1.15 -2.54
C ARG A 111 2.49 -0.52 -1.14
N ASP A 112 1.52 -0.77 -0.27
CA ASP A 112 1.52 -0.27 1.11
C ASP A 112 2.78 -0.71 1.88
N THR A 113 3.09 -2.02 1.86
CA THR A 113 4.28 -2.55 2.55
C THR A 113 5.57 -1.92 2.01
N TRP A 114 5.66 -1.72 0.70
CA TRP A 114 6.80 -1.07 0.05
C TRP A 114 6.88 0.43 0.39
N MET A 115 5.74 1.13 0.44
CA MET A 115 5.65 2.53 0.81
C MET A 115 6.04 2.75 2.27
N HIS A 116 5.59 1.89 3.18
CA HIS A 116 5.99 1.90 4.58
C HIS A 116 7.47 1.59 4.80
N ARG A 117 8.09 0.81 3.91
CA ARG A 117 9.55 0.67 3.89
C ARG A 117 10.22 2.00 3.55
N SER A 118 9.66 2.80 2.63
CA SER A 118 10.14 4.15 2.34
C SER A 118 9.94 5.12 3.51
N ASP A 119 8.80 5.03 4.20
CA ASP A 119 8.52 5.84 5.39
C ASP A 119 9.53 5.57 6.50
N VAL A 120 9.96 4.30 6.68
CA VAL A 120 11.04 3.93 7.61
C VAL A 120 12.37 4.49 7.19
N ALA A 121 12.75 4.29 5.94
CA ALA A 121 14.00 4.78 5.38
C ALA A 121 14.16 6.30 5.56
N GLU A 122 13.14 7.08 5.24
CA GLU A 122 13.14 8.53 5.41
C GLU A 122 13.27 8.91 6.90
N ALA A 123 12.43 8.33 7.76
CA ALA A 123 12.41 8.67 9.18
C ALA A 123 13.71 8.29 9.93
N THR A 124 14.45 7.29 9.45
CA THR A 124 15.71 6.85 10.06
C THR A 124 16.95 7.32 9.30
N GLY A 125 16.79 8.13 8.23
CA GLY A 125 17.90 8.56 7.38
C GLY A 125 18.66 7.39 6.74
N THR A 126 17.98 6.27 6.48
CA THR A 126 18.58 5.04 5.94
C THR A 126 18.24 4.89 4.47
N THR A 127 19.20 4.51 3.63
CA THR A 127 18.95 4.27 2.22
C THR A 127 18.27 2.91 1.99
N MET A 128 17.18 2.90 1.21
CA MET A 128 16.60 1.65 0.73
C MET A 128 17.50 1.03 -0.34
N THR A 129 17.84 -0.24 -0.19
CA THR A 129 18.36 -1.04 -1.31
C THR A 129 17.22 -1.33 -2.28
N LEU A 130 17.26 -0.71 -3.45
CA LEU A 130 16.26 -0.85 -4.51
C LEU A 130 16.87 -1.56 -5.72
N THR A 131 16.07 -2.37 -6.41
CA THR A 131 16.46 -2.97 -7.69
C THR A 131 15.42 -2.67 -8.78
N PRO A 132 15.86 -2.54 -10.05
CA PRO A 132 14.94 -2.36 -11.16
C PRO A 132 13.91 -3.49 -11.28
N GLU A 133 14.31 -4.74 -11.01
CA GLU A 133 13.46 -5.92 -11.24
C GLU A 133 12.33 -6.04 -10.20
N HIS A 134 12.60 -5.66 -8.95
CA HIS A 134 11.62 -5.75 -7.87
C HIS A 134 10.88 -4.43 -7.68
N ASP A 135 11.62 -3.36 -7.39
CA ASP A 135 11.03 -2.07 -7.04
C ASP A 135 10.56 -1.33 -8.29
N GLY A 136 11.27 -1.47 -9.41
CA GLY A 136 10.83 -0.92 -10.70
C GLY A 136 9.53 -1.55 -11.21
N ALA A 137 9.28 -2.84 -10.92
CA ALA A 137 8.00 -3.48 -11.24
C ALA A 137 6.82 -2.88 -10.45
N ILE A 138 7.04 -2.53 -9.18
CA ILE A 138 6.04 -1.85 -8.34
C ILE A 138 5.79 -0.43 -8.86
N VAL A 139 6.86 0.31 -9.19
CA VAL A 139 6.74 1.67 -9.76
C VAL A 139 6.01 1.65 -11.09
N ALA A 140 6.32 0.71 -11.99
CA ALA A 140 5.65 0.58 -13.28
C ALA A 140 4.14 0.31 -13.13
N ASP A 141 3.76 -0.52 -12.15
CA ASP A 141 2.36 -0.78 -11.81
C ASP A 141 1.65 0.47 -11.28
N VAL A 142 2.31 1.26 -10.42
CA VAL A 142 1.80 2.57 -9.96
C VAL A 142 1.63 3.54 -11.13
N VAL A 143 2.63 3.64 -12.03
CA VAL A 143 2.55 4.53 -13.20
C VAL A 143 1.41 4.13 -14.14
N ALA A 144 1.21 2.83 -14.36
CA ALA A 144 0.13 2.34 -15.21
C ALA A 144 -1.25 2.71 -14.63
N GLU A 145 -1.44 2.55 -13.32
CA GLU A 145 -2.70 2.93 -12.67
C GLU A 145 -2.89 4.46 -12.65
N TRP A 146 -1.86 5.22 -12.30
CA TRP A 146 -1.87 6.68 -12.33
C TRP A 146 -2.27 7.20 -13.72
N ALA A 147 -1.62 6.69 -14.77
CA ALA A 147 -1.91 7.03 -16.16
C ALA A 147 -3.36 6.71 -16.55
N GLY A 148 -3.87 5.55 -16.13
CA GLY A 148 -5.25 5.15 -16.34
C GLY A 148 -6.25 6.07 -15.63
N ARG A 149 -5.95 6.49 -14.39
CA ARG A 149 -6.81 7.34 -13.58
C ARG A 149 -6.95 8.75 -14.16
N HIS A 150 -5.86 9.38 -14.61
CA HIS A 150 -5.95 10.73 -15.18
C HIS A 150 -6.31 10.74 -16.67
N GLY A 151 -6.01 9.69 -17.44
CA GLY A 151 -6.44 9.52 -18.84
C GLY A 151 -5.98 10.62 -19.82
N ARG A 152 -4.92 11.34 -19.49
CA ARG A 152 -4.42 12.53 -20.22
C ARG A 152 -3.04 12.28 -20.81
N PRO A 153 -2.63 12.97 -21.89
CA PRO A 153 -1.27 12.86 -22.41
C PRO A 153 -0.21 13.28 -21.39
N TYR A 154 0.93 12.59 -21.36
CA TYR A 154 2.04 12.86 -20.43
C TYR A 154 3.38 12.35 -20.97
N ARG A 155 4.47 12.90 -20.43
CA ARG A 155 5.83 12.36 -20.52
C ARG A 155 6.42 12.30 -19.11
N LEU A 156 6.84 11.12 -18.66
CA LEU A 156 7.33 10.88 -17.31
C LEU A 156 8.74 10.28 -17.36
N ASN A 157 9.68 10.94 -16.71
CA ASN A 157 11.03 10.43 -16.45
C ASN A 157 11.22 10.26 -14.94
N LEU A 158 11.19 9.02 -14.45
CA LEU A 158 11.50 8.74 -13.06
C LEU A 158 12.96 8.35 -12.92
N THR A 159 13.67 9.05 -12.06
CA THR A 159 15.08 8.78 -11.74
C THR A 159 15.22 7.79 -10.58
N GLY A 160 16.45 7.31 -10.35
CA GLY A 160 16.77 6.36 -9.29
C GLY A 160 16.67 4.88 -9.71
N PRO A 161 17.03 3.94 -8.82
CA PRO A 161 17.14 2.52 -9.20
C PRO A 161 15.82 1.84 -9.56
N ALA A 162 14.70 2.39 -9.13
CA ALA A 162 13.34 1.93 -9.48
C ALA A 162 12.70 2.78 -10.59
N GLY A 163 13.48 3.68 -11.20
CA GLY A 163 13.02 4.63 -12.20
C GLY A 163 12.87 4.03 -13.61
N GLY A 164 12.53 4.90 -14.56
CA GLY A 164 12.26 4.54 -15.94
C GLY A 164 11.62 5.70 -16.71
N GLU A 165 11.27 5.45 -17.97
CA GLU A 165 10.61 6.42 -18.83
C GLU A 165 9.25 5.88 -19.29
N TRP A 166 8.21 6.72 -19.20
CA TRP A 166 6.85 6.42 -19.65
C TRP A 166 6.25 7.62 -20.38
N GLY A 167 5.25 7.37 -21.20
CA GLY A 167 4.49 8.43 -21.85
C GLY A 167 3.29 7.91 -22.62
N ALA A 168 2.31 8.79 -22.82
CA ALA A 168 1.15 8.53 -23.65
C ALA A 168 0.72 9.82 -24.36
N GLY A 169 0.32 9.72 -25.63
CA GLY A 169 -0.07 10.88 -26.43
C GLY A 169 1.08 11.85 -26.74
N SER A 170 0.73 13.08 -27.13
CA SER A 170 1.68 14.16 -27.45
C SER A 170 1.24 15.49 -26.81
N GLY A 171 2.19 16.39 -26.56
CA GLY A 171 1.93 17.71 -25.95
C GLY A 171 1.42 17.66 -24.50
N GLY A 172 1.68 16.56 -23.80
CA GLY A 172 1.30 16.34 -22.41
C GLY A 172 2.23 17.04 -21.41
N GLU A 173 1.84 17.00 -20.14
CA GLU A 173 2.69 17.48 -19.04
C GLU A 173 3.98 16.63 -18.98
N GLU A 174 5.12 17.30 -18.87
CA GLU A 174 6.44 16.66 -18.71
C GLU A 174 6.83 16.68 -17.23
N ILE A 175 7.10 15.51 -16.66
CA ILE A 175 7.41 15.34 -15.25
C ILE A 175 8.73 14.59 -15.12
N GLU A 176 9.67 15.15 -14.37
CA GLU A 176 10.93 14.51 -13.99
C GLU A 176 11.11 14.56 -12.46
N MET A 177 11.24 13.40 -11.82
CA MET A 177 11.46 13.29 -10.37
C MET A 177 12.01 11.92 -9.97
N ASP A 178 12.38 11.74 -8.71
CA ASP A 178 12.73 10.41 -8.17
C ASP A 178 11.52 9.47 -8.10
N ALA A 179 11.73 8.20 -8.43
CA ALA A 179 10.68 7.19 -8.49
C ALA A 179 9.97 6.95 -7.14
N VAL A 180 10.70 6.99 -6.02
CA VAL A 180 10.11 6.83 -4.68
C VAL A 180 9.31 8.08 -4.35
N GLN A 181 9.87 9.27 -4.60
CA GLN A 181 9.15 10.53 -4.37
C GLN A 181 7.85 10.64 -5.18
N PHE A 182 7.86 10.17 -6.44
CA PHE A 182 6.65 10.08 -7.26
C PHE A 182 5.57 9.26 -6.54
N CYS A 183 5.91 8.04 -6.11
CA CYS A 183 4.97 7.18 -5.40
C CYS A 183 4.52 7.80 -4.06
N ARG A 184 5.41 8.49 -3.34
CA ARG A 184 5.06 9.21 -2.10
C ARG A 184 4.01 10.29 -2.36
N VAL A 185 4.20 11.13 -3.39
CA VAL A 185 3.23 12.16 -3.79
C VAL A 185 1.87 11.52 -4.12
N LEU A 186 1.84 10.49 -4.98
CA LEU A 186 0.58 9.84 -5.38
C LEU A 186 -0.15 9.14 -4.22
N SER A 187 0.59 8.77 -3.18
CA SER A 187 0.04 8.15 -1.96
C SER A 187 -0.44 9.16 -0.91
N GLY A 188 -0.37 10.47 -1.19
CA GLY A 188 -0.76 11.54 -0.26
C GLY A 188 0.30 11.90 0.80
N ARG A 189 1.54 11.38 0.68
CA ARG A 189 2.66 11.70 1.59
C ARG A 189 3.45 12.94 1.19
N GLY A 190 3.06 13.56 0.09
CA GLY A 190 3.64 14.79 -0.43
C GLY A 190 2.57 15.62 -1.11
N SER A 191 3.01 16.69 -1.78
CA SER A 191 2.12 17.51 -2.61
C SER A 191 2.57 17.48 -4.05
N GLY A 192 1.61 17.44 -4.96
CA GLY A 192 1.82 17.46 -6.40
C GLY A 192 0.77 18.33 -7.08
N SER A 193 1.16 19.01 -8.15
CA SER A 193 0.26 19.78 -9.02
C SER A 193 0.05 19.06 -10.35
N GLY A 194 -0.90 19.53 -11.16
CA GLY A 194 -1.11 18.98 -12.50
C GLY A 194 -1.51 17.51 -12.44
N LEU A 195 -0.88 16.66 -13.23
CA LEU A 195 -1.18 15.21 -13.21
C LEU A 195 -0.79 14.54 -11.87
N LEU A 196 0.15 15.10 -11.11
CA LEU A 196 0.57 14.56 -9.81
C LEU A 196 -0.49 14.74 -8.70
N SER A 197 -1.56 15.51 -8.93
CA SER A 197 -2.68 15.58 -7.99
C SER A 197 -3.60 14.36 -8.07
N THR A 198 -3.35 13.43 -9.01
CA THR A 198 -4.14 12.21 -9.19
C THR A 198 -3.66 11.13 -8.21
N GLU A 199 -4.47 10.83 -7.20
CA GLU A 199 -4.10 9.82 -6.19
C GLU A 199 -4.14 8.40 -6.76
N VAL A 200 -3.23 7.57 -6.27
CA VAL A 200 -3.23 6.13 -6.51
C VAL A 200 -3.31 5.43 -5.15
N PRO A 201 -4.15 4.40 -4.98
CA PRO A 201 -4.19 3.58 -3.78
C PRO A 201 -2.86 2.88 -3.50
N PHE A 202 -2.44 2.96 -2.24
CA PHE A 202 -1.34 2.22 -1.66
C PHE A 202 -1.85 1.24 -0.61
#